data_AF-A0A914EXN7-F1
#
_entry.id   AF-A0A914EXN7-F1
#
_cell.length_a   1.000
_cell.length_b   1.000
_cell.length_c   1.000
_cell.angle_alpha   90.00
_cell.angle_beta   90.00
_cell.angle_gamma   90.00
#
_symmetry.space_group_name_H-M   'P 1'
#
loop_
_entity.id
_entity.type
_entity.pdbx_description
1 polymer ?
#
loop_
_entity_poly.entity_id
_entity_poly.type
_entity_poly.pdbx_seq_one_letter_code
_entity_poly.pdbx_strand_id
1 'polypeptide(L)'
;MSKRGRNKKEILTFGNDTFQVLASLGKGGFGAVKLVRCLQNKEEYAIKHVEIKELSLLAHETVRNGKMTEEKAAMFLFQISNAVKYFHSKSIYHRDLKPANILLTAPDIIKVADFGCAKKFFEGTFKYFKFVAKHLFKGEKAPFCGTHVYLAPELLKGYNCCRNENPSHGPKVDVWSLGVIYLNMVTGKLNYEYDDIKEEKLKNIILLNDSKNIVFQSIVTDPDNRASLELLYELILIPLIQPNLCIQQILDNNALD
;
A
#
# COMPACT_ATOMS: atom_id res chain seq x y z
N MET A 1 -8.32 49.88 24.99
CA MET A 1 -8.04 49.76 23.54
C MET A 1 -7.50 48.35 23.27
N SER A 2 -8.33 47.47 22.71
CA SER A 2 -7.97 46.09 22.37
C SER A 2 -7.14 46.07 21.09
N LYS A 3 -5.88 45.62 21.19
CA LYS A 3 -5.05 45.29 20.02
C LYS A 3 -5.60 43.99 19.41
N ARG A 4 -6.48 44.11 18.41
CA ARG A 4 -6.79 43.01 17.48
C ARG A 4 -5.49 42.65 16.75
N GLY A 5 -4.84 41.58 17.21
CA GLY A 5 -3.77 40.93 16.46
C GLY A 5 -4.33 40.50 15.10
N ARG A 6 -3.78 41.07 14.02
CA ARG A 6 -4.03 40.57 12.65
C ARG A 6 -3.51 39.13 12.62
N ASN A 7 -4.41 38.14 12.60
CA ASN A 7 -4.06 36.76 12.28
C ASN A 7 -3.39 36.78 10.91
N LYS A 8 -2.06 36.64 10.87
CA LYS A 8 -1.35 36.35 9.63
C LYS A 8 -1.94 35.04 9.11
N LYS A 9 -2.63 35.11 7.97
CA LYS A 9 -3.11 33.92 7.27
C LYS A 9 -1.88 33.08 6.92
N GLU A 10 -1.85 31.85 7.43
CA GLU A 10 -0.80 30.91 7.12
C GLU A 10 -0.84 30.58 5.62
N ILE A 11 0.32 30.61 4.96
CA ILE A 11 0.49 30.31 3.54
C ILE A 11 1.43 29.12 3.41
N LEU A 12 1.07 28.17 2.55
CA LEU A 12 1.89 27.02 2.19
C LEU A 12 2.25 27.11 0.71
N THR A 13 3.48 26.74 0.35
CA THR A 13 3.94 26.75 -1.04
C THR A 13 4.53 25.39 -1.39
N PHE A 14 4.07 24.80 -2.48
CA PHE A 14 4.55 23.51 -3.00
C PHE A 14 4.80 23.65 -4.50
N GLY A 15 6.06 23.54 -4.92
CA GLY A 15 6.44 23.83 -6.30
C GLY A 15 6.03 25.25 -6.71
N ASN A 16 5.22 25.36 -7.76
CA ASN A 16 4.71 26.63 -8.28
C ASN A 16 3.36 27.05 -7.67
N ASP A 17 2.76 26.19 -6.85
CA ASP A 17 1.43 26.43 -6.28
C ASP A 17 1.51 27.01 -4.87
N THR A 18 0.58 27.91 -4.56
CA THR A 18 0.52 28.63 -3.29
C THR A 18 -0.87 28.48 -2.69
N PHE A 19 -0.93 28.13 -1.42
CA PHE A 19 -2.15 27.77 -0.75
C PHE A 19 -2.36 28.62 0.49
N GLN A 20 -3.52 29.23 0.62
CA GLN A 20 -3.95 29.89 1.84
C GLN A 20 -4.59 28.84 2.77
N VAL A 21 -4.09 28.70 3.98
CA VAL A 21 -4.73 27.85 4.99
C VAL A 21 -6.04 28.48 5.42
N LEU A 22 -7.12 27.70 5.37
CA LEU A 22 -8.47 28.08 5.77
C LEU A 22 -8.80 27.54 7.17
N ALA A 23 -8.48 26.27 7.43
CA ALA A 23 -8.75 25.62 8.72
C ALA A 23 -7.80 24.43 8.96
N SER A 24 -7.66 24.02 10.22
CA SER A 24 -7.11 22.70 10.54
C SER A 24 -8.26 21.70 10.64
N LEU A 25 -8.21 20.64 9.84
CA LEU A 25 -9.22 19.58 9.82
C LEU A 25 -8.94 18.47 10.83
N GLY A 26 -7.68 18.32 11.26
CA GLY A 26 -7.30 17.38 12.30
C GLY A 26 -5.79 17.28 12.49
N LYS A 27 -5.36 16.79 13.65
CA LYS A 27 -3.96 16.52 13.97
C LYS A 27 -3.85 15.12 14.54
N GLY A 28 -2.98 14.30 13.97
CA GLY A 28 -2.65 12.97 14.46
C GLY A 28 -1.16 12.85 14.79
N GLY A 29 -0.73 11.69 15.30
CA GLY A 29 0.67 11.43 15.69
C GLY A 29 1.70 11.61 14.56
N PHE A 30 1.27 11.70 13.31
CA PHE A 30 2.13 11.80 12.13
C PHE A 30 1.90 13.05 11.29
N GLY A 31 1.15 14.04 11.77
CA GLY A 31 0.96 15.27 11.02
C GLY A 31 -0.40 15.91 11.21
N ALA A 32 -0.64 16.99 10.48
CA ALA A 32 -1.87 17.75 10.53
C ALA A 32 -2.50 17.81 9.14
N VAL A 33 -3.82 17.62 9.06
CA VAL A 33 -4.61 17.88 7.87
C VAL A 33 -5.15 19.30 7.96
N LYS A 34 -4.95 20.07 6.90
CA LYS A 34 -5.38 21.45 6.77
C LYS A 34 -6.28 21.60 5.55
N LEU A 35 -7.40 22.29 5.70
CA LEU A 35 -8.17 22.79 4.57
C LEU A 35 -7.45 24.03 4.06
N VAL A 36 -7.18 24.06 2.76
CA VAL A 36 -6.47 25.15 2.11
C VAL A 36 -7.20 25.57 0.84
N ARG A 37 -6.93 26.79 0.38
CA ARG A 37 -7.38 27.27 -0.93
C ARG A 37 -6.17 27.64 -1.78
N CYS A 38 -6.08 27.07 -2.98
CA CYS A 38 -5.04 27.44 -3.94
C CYS A 38 -5.28 28.87 -4.44
N LEU A 39 -4.24 29.70 -4.43
CA LEU A 39 -4.35 31.11 -4.80
C LEU A 39 -4.41 31.30 -6.32
N GLN A 40 -3.85 30.37 -7.08
CA GLN A 40 -3.80 30.35 -8.54
C GLN A 40 -5.17 30.03 -9.13
N ASN A 41 -5.76 28.88 -8.75
CA ASN A 41 -7.01 28.40 -9.35
C ASN A 41 -8.27 28.61 -8.48
N LYS A 42 -8.11 29.10 -7.24
CA LYS A 42 -9.18 29.36 -6.26
C LYS A 42 -9.90 28.11 -5.72
N GLU A 43 -9.47 26.91 -6.07
CA GLU A 43 -10.04 25.65 -5.57
C GLU A 43 -9.57 25.33 -4.14
N GLU A 44 -10.39 24.56 -3.42
CA GLU A 44 -10.11 24.11 -2.05
C GLU A 44 -9.59 22.68 -2.02
N TYR A 45 -8.60 22.44 -1.17
CA TYR A 45 -7.93 21.15 -1.02
C TYR A 45 -7.76 20.81 0.47
N ALA A 46 -7.76 19.52 0.78
CA ALA A 46 -7.27 19.04 2.07
C ALA A 46 -5.80 18.64 1.90
N ILE A 47 -4.88 19.36 2.53
CA ILE A 47 -3.44 19.04 2.54
C ILE A 47 -3.09 18.38 3.86
N LYS A 48 -2.49 17.19 3.80
CA LYS A 48 -1.86 16.54 4.95
C LYS A 48 -0.39 16.95 5.03
N HIS A 49 -0.06 17.78 6.02
CA HIS A 49 1.31 18.13 6.34
C HIS A 49 1.90 17.07 7.27
N VAL A 50 2.94 16.39 6.80
CA VAL A 50 3.67 15.35 7.54
C VAL A 50 5.09 15.87 7.73
N GLU A 51 5.52 16.04 8.98
CA GLU A 51 6.89 16.47 9.29
C GLU A 51 7.77 15.22 9.34
N ILE A 52 8.67 15.09 8.36
CA ILE A 52 9.53 13.91 8.20
C ILE A 52 10.98 14.39 8.08
N LYS A 53 11.88 13.84 8.90
CA LYS A 53 13.31 14.21 8.88
C LYS A 53 14.05 13.66 7.66
N GLU A 54 13.72 12.42 7.27
CA GLU A 54 14.23 11.76 6.07
C GLU A 54 13.07 11.05 5.38
N LEU A 55 12.76 11.41 4.13
CA LEU A 55 11.69 10.77 3.36
C LEU A 55 12.27 10.14 2.09
N SER A 56 12.13 8.82 1.97
CA SER A 56 12.28 8.12 0.70
C SER A 56 11.06 7.25 0.42
N LEU A 57 10.86 6.87 -0.84
CA LEU A 57 9.88 5.87 -1.22
C LEU A 57 10.56 4.51 -1.24
N LEU A 58 9.83 3.46 -0.87
CA LEU A 58 10.32 2.09 -1.04
C LEU A 58 10.76 1.84 -2.50
N ALA A 59 10.03 2.42 -3.47
CA ALA A 59 10.42 2.41 -4.87
C ALA A 59 11.84 2.98 -5.10
N HIS A 60 12.19 4.11 -4.49
CA HIS A 60 13.52 4.71 -4.64
C HIS A 60 14.60 3.87 -3.97
N GLU A 61 14.29 3.28 -2.82
CA GLU A 61 15.23 2.41 -2.10
C GLU A 61 15.59 1.17 -2.92
N THR A 62 14.58 0.47 -3.47
CA THR A 62 14.81 -0.70 -4.34
C THR A 62 15.53 -0.32 -5.64
N VAL A 63 15.26 0.86 -6.22
CA VAL A 63 15.99 1.35 -7.40
C VAL A 63 17.46 1.62 -7.08
N ARG A 64 17.73 2.30 -5.96
CA ARG A 64 19.07 2.79 -5.61
C ARG A 64 19.99 1.68 -5.11
N ASN A 65 19.45 0.79 -4.28
CA ASN A 65 20.22 -0.21 -3.55
C ASN A 65 20.03 -1.63 -4.09
N GLY A 66 19.12 -1.82 -5.05
CA GLY A 66 18.81 -3.14 -5.62
C GLY A 66 18.00 -4.01 -4.68
N LYS A 67 18.29 -5.32 -4.68
CA LYS A 67 17.60 -6.27 -3.80
C LYS A 67 17.98 -6.07 -2.33
N MET A 68 17.00 -6.23 -1.46
CA MET A 68 17.17 -6.26 -0.01
C MET A 68 17.49 -7.68 0.48
N THR A 69 18.03 -7.79 1.70
CA THR A 69 18.06 -9.09 2.39
C THR A 69 16.63 -9.54 2.68
N GLU A 70 16.40 -10.86 2.64
CA GLU A 70 15.08 -11.44 2.86
C GLU A 70 14.53 -11.10 4.27
N GLU A 71 15.41 -11.01 5.26
CA GLU A 71 15.10 -10.56 6.63
C GLU A 71 14.61 -9.11 6.66
N LYS A 72 15.35 -8.18 6.04
CA LYS A 72 14.95 -6.76 5.99
C LYS A 72 13.65 -6.57 5.22
N ALA A 73 13.50 -7.27 4.10
CA ALA A 73 12.26 -7.26 3.32
C ALA A 73 11.07 -7.78 4.14
N ALA A 74 11.27 -8.80 4.98
CA ALA A 74 10.22 -9.31 5.84
C ALA A 74 9.87 -8.34 6.98
N MET A 75 10.86 -7.64 7.57
CA MET A 75 10.60 -6.58 8.54
C MET A 75 9.76 -5.44 7.94
N PHE A 76 10.07 -5.05 6.70
CA PHE A 76 9.28 -4.03 6.00
C PHE A 76 7.88 -4.54 5.68
N LEU A 77 7.76 -5.77 5.18
CA LEU A 77 6.47 -6.38 4.90
C LEU A 77 5.61 -6.51 6.16
N PHE A 78 6.21 -6.85 7.31
CA PHE A 78 5.54 -6.88 8.60
C PHE A 78 4.94 -5.51 8.97
N GLN A 79 5.72 -4.43 8.84
CA GLN A 79 5.23 -3.07 9.12
C GLN A 79 4.11 -2.65 8.17
N ILE A 80 4.24 -2.95 6.87
CA ILE A 80 3.21 -2.65 5.87
C ILE A 80 1.93 -3.44 6.19
N SER A 81 2.05 -4.76 6.41
CA SER A 81 0.92 -5.63 6.74
C SER A 81 0.22 -5.22 8.03
N ASN A 82 0.95 -4.74 9.03
CA ASN A 82 0.35 -4.20 10.26
C ASN A 82 -0.52 -2.97 9.98
N ALA A 83 -0.04 -2.04 9.15
CA ALA A 83 -0.84 -0.89 8.73
C ALA A 83 -2.09 -1.31 7.93
N VAL A 84 -1.95 -2.30 7.03
CA VAL A 84 -3.07 -2.86 6.27
C VAL A 84 -4.09 -3.55 7.19
N LYS A 85 -3.64 -4.30 8.19
CA LYS A 85 -4.51 -4.94 9.21
C LYS A 85 -5.34 -3.89 9.92
N TYR A 86 -4.73 -2.77 10.30
CA TYR A 86 -5.46 -1.64 10.87
C TYR A 86 -6.54 -1.09 9.93
N PHE A 87 -6.25 -0.89 8.64
CA PHE A 87 -7.28 -0.40 7.68
C PHE A 87 -8.40 -1.43 7.49
N HIS A 88 -8.05 -2.71 7.38
CA HIS A 88 -9.01 -3.81 7.22
C HIS A 88 -9.94 -3.93 8.43
N SER A 89 -9.45 -3.71 9.65
CA SER A 89 -10.28 -3.66 10.87
C SER A 89 -11.38 -2.58 10.82
N LYS A 90 -11.17 -1.55 9.99
CA LYS A 90 -12.14 -0.47 9.75
C LYS A 90 -12.93 -0.66 8.44
N SER A 91 -12.85 -1.85 7.84
CA SER A 91 -13.45 -2.16 6.53
C SER A 91 -12.96 -1.25 5.39
N ILE A 92 -11.74 -0.73 5.52
CA ILE A 92 -11.05 0.09 4.52
C ILE A 92 -10.00 -0.80 3.83
N TYR A 93 -10.13 -0.97 2.52
CA TYR A 93 -9.16 -1.72 1.71
C TYR A 93 -8.41 -0.73 0.82
N HIS A 94 -7.10 -0.87 0.70
CA HIS A 94 -6.26 0.13 0.05
C HIS A 94 -6.35 0.05 -1.48
N ARG A 95 -6.26 -1.17 -2.04
CA ARG A 95 -6.43 -1.53 -3.46
C ARG A 95 -5.48 -0.91 -4.48
N ASP A 96 -4.48 -0.18 -4.00
CA ASP A 96 -3.41 0.42 -4.81
C ASP A 96 -2.12 0.41 -4.00
N LEU A 97 -1.88 -0.68 -3.26
CA LEU A 97 -0.62 -0.89 -2.57
C LEU A 97 0.45 -1.14 -3.63
N LYS A 98 1.50 -0.33 -3.59
CA LYS A 98 2.67 -0.41 -4.48
C LYS A 98 3.85 0.30 -3.82
N PRO A 99 5.10 0.03 -4.21
CA PRO A 99 6.28 0.66 -3.59
C PRO A 99 6.27 2.20 -3.63
N ALA A 100 5.58 2.82 -4.60
CA ALA A 100 5.42 4.27 -4.67
C ALA A 100 4.48 4.85 -3.58
N ASN A 101 3.64 4.02 -2.98
CA ASN A 101 2.71 4.38 -1.91
C ASN A 101 3.23 3.98 -0.52
N ILE A 102 4.49 3.53 -0.43
CA ILE A 102 5.15 3.15 0.81
C ILE A 102 6.27 4.15 1.12
N LEU A 103 6.10 4.89 2.22
CA LEU A 103 7.04 5.90 2.70
C LEU A 103 8.02 5.29 3.71
N LEU A 104 9.29 5.62 3.56
CA LEU A 104 10.36 5.41 4.54
C LEU A 104 10.59 6.75 5.25
N THR A 105 10.37 6.80 6.57
CA THR A 105 10.30 8.07 7.34
C THR A 105 11.43 8.31 8.33
N ALA A 106 12.13 7.24 8.68
CA ALA A 106 13.35 7.16 9.47
C ALA A 106 14.02 5.82 9.09
N PRO A 107 15.27 5.54 9.48
CA PRO A 107 15.89 4.24 9.23
C PRO A 107 14.93 3.11 9.62
N ASP A 108 14.56 2.32 8.61
CA ASP A 108 13.70 1.15 8.72
C ASP A 108 12.28 1.38 9.28
N ILE A 109 11.75 2.61 9.25
CA ILE A 109 10.36 2.91 9.62
C ILE A 109 9.49 3.17 8.38
N ILE A 110 8.51 2.29 8.18
CA ILE A 110 7.57 2.32 7.05
C ILE A 110 6.26 3.02 7.43
N LYS A 111 5.67 3.75 6.47
CA LYS A 111 4.29 4.22 6.51
C LYS A 111 3.60 3.99 5.17
N VAL A 112 2.35 3.52 5.21
CA VAL A 112 1.49 3.42 4.04
C VAL A 112 0.85 4.78 3.76
N ALA A 113 0.86 5.20 2.49
CA ALA A 113 0.32 6.47 2.02
C ALA A 113 -0.60 6.26 0.81
N ASP A 114 -1.25 7.34 0.38
CA ASP A 114 -2.18 7.38 -0.76
C ASP A 114 -3.39 6.44 -0.67
N PHE A 115 -4.39 6.89 0.07
CA PHE A 115 -5.70 6.24 0.19
C PHE A 115 -6.68 6.68 -0.89
N GLY A 116 -6.22 7.25 -2.01
CA GLY A 116 -7.10 7.76 -3.07
C GLY A 116 -8.02 6.69 -3.69
N CYS A 117 -7.61 5.42 -3.61
CA CYS A 117 -8.39 4.26 -4.04
C CYS A 117 -9.09 3.52 -2.88
N ALA A 118 -8.91 3.98 -1.64
CA ALA A 118 -9.55 3.40 -0.46
C ALA A 118 -11.04 3.82 -0.42
N LYS A 119 -11.93 2.83 -0.55
CA LYS A 119 -13.41 2.88 -0.67
C LYS A 119 -14.04 4.25 -0.30
N LYS A 120 -14.71 4.98 -1.19
CA LYS A 120 -15.80 4.61 -2.11
C LYS A 120 -15.34 4.49 -3.58
N PHE A 121 -15.82 3.47 -4.29
CA PHE A 121 -15.66 3.38 -5.75
C PHE A 121 -16.22 4.63 -6.40
N PHE A 122 -15.34 5.47 -6.95
CA PHE A 122 -15.74 6.43 -7.95
C PHE A 122 -15.76 5.72 -9.30
N GLU A 123 -16.70 6.10 -10.16
CA GLU A 123 -16.87 5.52 -11.50
C GLU A 123 -15.57 5.58 -12.34
N GLY A 124 -14.71 6.57 -12.07
CA GLY A 124 -13.39 6.71 -12.69
C GLY A 124 -12.43 5.56 -12.40
N THR A 125 -12.42 5.01 -11.18
CA THR A 125 -11.54 3.88 -10.80
C THR A 125 -11.91 2.62 -11.58
N PHE A 126 -13.20 2.39 -11.82
CA PHE A 126 -13.66 1.25 -12.61
C PHE A 126 -13.29 1.38 -14.10
N LYS A 127 -13.36 2.61 -14.65
CA LYS A 127 -12.90 2.89 -16.02
C LYS A 127 -11.40 2.61 -16.16
N TYR A 128 -10.59 2.98 -15.17
CA TYR A 128 -9.16 2.67 -15.16
C TYR A 128 -8.89 1.17 -15.16
N PHE A 129 -9.48 0.39 -14.25
CA PHE A 129 -9.26 -1.06 -14.21
C PHE A 129 -9.75 -1.76 -15.49
N LYS A 130 -10.92 -1.37 -16.02
CA LYS A 130 -11.45 -1.90 -17.27
C LYS A 130 -10.55 -1.56 -18.46
N PHE A 131 -9.97 -0.36 -18.48
CA PHE A 131 -9.02 0.06 -19.50
C PHE A 131 -7.74 -0.77 -19.44
N VAL A 132 -7.14 -0.92 -18.25
CA VAL A 132 -5.94 -1.76 -18.05
C VAL A 132 -6.21 -3.21 -18.45
N ALA A 133 -7.32 -3.79 -17.99
CA ALA A 133 -7.74 -5.15 -18.32
C ALA A 133 -7.91 -5.37 -19.83
N LYS A 134 -8.52 -4.42 -20.55
CA LYS A 134 -8.71 -4.49 -22.00
C LYS A 134 -7.39 -4.62 -22.76
N HIS A 135 -6.35 -3.91 -22.33
CA HIS A 135 -5.03 -4.01 -22.97
C HIS A 135 -4.32 -5.32 -22.58
N LEU A 136 -4.34 -5.69 -21.29
CA LEU A 136 -3.67 -6.90 -20.80
C LEU A 136 -4.26 -8.19 -21.40
N PHE A 137 -5.58 -8.34 -21.44
CA PHE A 137 -6.23 -9.54 -21.99
C PHE A 137 -6.10 -9.67 -23.51
N LYS A 138 -5.67 -8.61 -24.20
CA LYS A 138 -5.33 -8.65 -25.63
C LYS A 138 -3.86 -8.97 -25.90
N GLY A 139 -3.06 -9.18 -24.86
CA GLY A 139 -1.59 -9.31 -24.98
C GLY A 139 -0.91 -8.00 -25.36
N GLU A 140 -1.61 -6.86 -25.25
CA GLU A 140 -1.04 -5.55 -25.48
C GLU A 140 -0.35 -5.05 -24.20
N LYS A 141 0.74 -4.29 -24.36
CA LYS A 141 1.36 -3.60 -23.22
C LYS A 141 0.37 -2.59 -22.66
N ALA A 142 0.04 -2.72 -21.37
CA ALA A 142 -0.71 -1.68 -20.70
C ALA A 142 0.08 -0.36 -20.76
N PRO A 143 -0.57 0.80 -21.00
CA PRO A 143 0.10 2.08 -21.22
C PRO A 143 0.87 2.61 -20.00
N PHE A 144 0.67 1.99 -18.83
CA PHE A 144 1.49 2.18 -17.65
C PHE A 144 2.24 0.88 -17.34
N CYS A 145 3.44 0.75 -17.90
CA CYS A 145 4.33 -0.39 -17.69
C CYS A 145 4.62 -0.58 -16.18
N GLY A 146 4.48 -1.80 -15.68
CA GLY A 146 4.92 -2.21 -14.33
C GLY A 146 4.03 -1.81 -13.13
N THR A 147 3.10 -0.85 -13.24
CA THR A 147 2.27 -0.43 -12.07
C THR A 147 1.04 -1.32 -11.84
N HIS A 148 0.56 -2.01 -12.87
CA HIS A 148 -0.67 -2.81 -12.82
C HIS A 148 -0.48 -4.22 -12.24
N VAL A 149 0.77 -4.69 -12.12
CA VAL A 149 1.11 -6.03 -11.58
C VAL A 149 0.78 -6.14 -10.09
N TYR A 150 0.76 -5.01 -9.37
CA TYR A 150 0.35 -4.94 -7.98
C TYR A 150 -1.17 -5.02 -7.79
N LEU A 151 -1.96 -4.85 -8.85
CA LEU A 151 -3.40 -5.04 -8.79
C LEU A 151 -3.69 -6.54 -8.72
N ALA A 152 -4.66 -6.96 -7.93
CA ALA A 152 -5.06 -8.36 -7.92
C ALA A 152 -5.82 -8.73 -9.22
N PRO A 153 -5.68 -9.95 -9.75
CA PRO A 153 -6.34 -10.37 -10.99
C PRO A 153 -7.87 -10.17 -10.98
N GLU A 154 -8.52 -10.35 -9.84
CA GLU A 154 -9.95 -10.16 -9.66
C GLU A 154 -10.40 -8.69 -9.81
N LEU A 155 -9.53 -7.72 -9.46
CA LEU A 155 -9.81 -6.30 -9.71
C LEU A 155 -9.82 -5.98 -11.21
N LEU A 156 -8.94 -6.64 -11.99
CA LEU A 156 -8.88 -6.48 -13.45
C LEU A 156 -10.04 -7.17 -14.17
N LYS A 157 -10.50 -8.31 -13.66
CA LYS A 157 -11.68 -9.01 -14.19
C LYS A 157 -12.99 -8.26 -13.94
N GLY A 158 -12.94 -7.15 -13.21
CA GLY A 158 -14.10 -6.32 -12.92
C GLY A 158 -15.03 -6.94 -11.89
N TYR A 159 -14.57 -7.95 -11.13
CA TYR A 159 -15.33 -8.43 -9.99
C TYR A 159 -15.52 -7.25 -9.06
N ASN A 160 -16.78 -6.95 -8.77
CA ASN A 160 -17.14 -6.04 -7.71
C ASN A 160 -16.91 -6.76 -6.38
N CYS A 161 -15.64 -7.10 -6.07
CA CYS A 161 -15.13 -7.75 -4.85
C CYS A 161 -15.59 -7.05 -3.57
N CYS A 162 -16.20 -5.88 -3.71
CA CYS A 162 -16.57 -4.96 -2.66
C CYS A 162 -17.95 -4.33 -2.87
N ARG A 163 -18.72 -4.79 -3.87
CA ARG A 163 -20.04 -4.25 -4.25
C ARG A 163 -21.14 -5.32 -4.39
N ASN A 164 -20.99 -6.47 -3.71
CA ASN A 164 -22.04 -7.48 -3.37
C ASN A 164 -21.86 -8.90 -3.92
N GLU A 165 -20.75 -9.26 -4.58
CA GLU A 165 -20.58 -10.62 -5.11
C GLU A 165 -19.81 -11.57 -4.17
N ASN A 166 -18.74 -11.11 -3.50
CA ASN A 166 -18.13 -11.83 -2.39
C ASN A 166 -17.32 -10.88 -1.48
N PRO A 167 -17.85 -10.47 -0.31
CA PRO A 167 -17.16 -9.55 0.61
C PRO A 167 -15.79 -10.04 1.09
N SER A 168 -15.57 -11.36 1.10
CA SER A 168 -14.33 -11.99 1.58
C SER A 168 -13.13 -11.75 0.65
N HIS A 169 -13.38 -11.38 -0.62
CA HIS A 169 -12.31 -11.10 -1.59
C HIS A 169 -11.71 -9.70 -1.41
N GLY A 170 -12.44 -8.77 -0.81
CA GLY A 170 -12.02 -7.39 -0.61
C GLY A 170 -10.66 -7.25 0.10
N PRO A 171 -10.47 -7.87 1.28
CA PRO A 171 -9.17 -7.87 1.97
C PRO A 171 -8.05 -8.54 1.16
N LYS A 172 -8.37 -9.61 0.43
CA LYS A 172 -7.38 -10.43 -0.29
C LYS A 172 -6.73 -9.71 -1.46
N VAL A 173 -7.33 -8.65 -2.00
CA VAL A 173 -6.69 -7.84 -3.05
C VAL A 173 -5.42 -7.17 -2.55
N ASP A 174 -5.41 -6.72 -1.28
CA ASP A 174 -4.23 -6.09 -0.67
C ASP A 174 -3.16 -7.15 -0.38
N VAL A 175 -3.54 -8.39 -0.05
CA VAL A 175 -2.62 -9.53 0.15
C VAL A 175 -1.83 -9.83 -1.14
N TRP A 176 -2.48 -9.79 -2.30
CA TRP A 176 -1.77 -9.92 -3.58
C TRP A 176 -0.70 -8.84 -3.74
N SER A 177 -1.08 -7.57 -3.53
CA SER A 177 -0.16 -6.44 -3.65
C SER A 177 1.03 -6.57 -2.69
N LEU A 178 0.79 -7.02 -1.45
CA LEU A 178 1.84 -7.30 -0.45
C LEU A 178 2.83 -8.36 -0.95
N GLY A 179 2.34 -9.44 -1.56
CA GLY A 179 3.19 -10.48 -2.16
C GLY A 179 4.08 -9.94 -3.28
N VAL A 180 3.52 -9.12 -4.18
CA VAL A 180 4.29 -8.51 -5.28
C VAL A 180 5.30 -7.48 -4.77
N ILE A 181 4.95 -6.68 -3.76
CA ILE A 181 5.88 -5.76 -3.08
C ILE A 181 7.04 -6.53 -2.44
N TYR A 182 6.75 -7.63 -1.74
CA TYR A 182 7.80 -8.46 -1.14
C TYR A 182 8.73 -9.05 -2.20
N LEU A 183 8.16 -9.63 -3.26
CA LEU A 183 8.91 -10.16 -4.39
C LEU A 183 9.83 -9.09 -4.99
N ASN A 184 9.33 -7.87 -5.18
CA ASN A 184 10.11 -6.75 -5.66
C ASN A 184 11.30 -6.42 -4.74
N MET A 185 11.09 -6.40 -3.42
CA MET A 185 12.16 -6.13 -2.45
C MET A 185 13.26 -7.19 -2.48
N VAL A 186 12.91 -8.48 -2.52
CA VAL A 186 13.90 -9.58 -2.42
C VAL A 186 14.61 -9.91 -3.74
N THR A 187 14.01 -9.57 -4.88
CA THR A 187 14.65 -9.77 -6.20
C THR A 187 15.28 -8.52 -6.77
N GLY A 188 14.86 -7.33 -6.31
CA GLY A 188 15.25 -6.04 -6.89
C GLY A 188 14.66 -5.77 -8.27
N LYS A 189 13.79 -6.65 -8.81
CA LYS A 189 13.17 -6.47 -10.13
C LYS A 189 11.91 -5.61 -10.00
N LEU A 190 11.91 -4.44 -10.63
CA LEU A 190 10.81 -3.45 -10.55
C LEU A 190 9.78 -3.56 -11.68
N ASN A 191 10.15 -4.16 -12.80
CA ASN A 191 9.33 -4.23 -14.01
C ASN A 191 8.80 -5.66 -14.21
N TYR A 192 8.05 -6.17 -13.23
CA TYR A 192 7.32 -7.43 -13.40
C TYR A 192 6.11 -7.22 -14.30
N GLU A 193 5.89 -8.17 -15.21
CA GLU A 193 4.61 -8.37 -15.89
C GLU A 193 3.82 -9.51 -15.23
N TYR A 194 2.51 -9.60 -15.48
CA TYR A 194 1.70 -10.70 -14.92
C TYR A 194 2.23 -12.08 -15.32
N ASP A 195 2.78 -12.21 -16.52
CA ASP A 195 3.38 -13.45 -16.99
C ASP A 195 4.64 -13.83 -16.22
N ASP A 196 5.36 -12.85 -15.63
CA ASP A 196 6.56 -13.10 -14.82
C ASP A 196 6.25 -13.66 -13.44
N ILE A 197 5.05 -13.39 -12.92
CA ILE A 197 4.62 -13.76 -11.56
C ILE A 197 3.62 -14.92 -11.55
N LYS A 198 3.55 -15.69 -12.64
CA LYS A 198 2.86 -16.97 -12.66
C LYS A 198 3.59 -18.00 -11.81
N GLU A 199 2.84 -18.89 -11.19
CA GLU A 199 3.34 -19.85 -10.21
C GLU A 199 4.53 -20.68 -10.75
N GLU A 200 4.48 -21.11 -12.01
CA GLU A 200 5.54 -21.88 -12.66
C GLU A 200 6.87 -21.12 -12.75
N LYS A 201 6.82 -19.78 -12.91
CA LYS A 201 8.02 -18.95 -12.95
C LYS A 201 8.52 -18.61 -11.55
N LEU A 202 7.60 -18.36 -10.61
CA LEU A 202 7.94 -18.09 -9.21
C LEU A 202 8.70 -19.27 -8.57
N LYS A 203 8.39 -20.51 -8.96
CA LYS A 203 9.11 -21.74 -8.52
C LYS A 203 10.61 -21.71 -8.83
N ASN A 204 11.02 -21.00 -9.88
CA ASN A 204 12.41 -20.93 -10.31
C ASN A 204 13.21 -19.83 -9.59
N ILE A 205 12.55 -19.00 -8.77
CA ILE A 205 13.23 -17.94 -8.02
C ILE A 205 13.91 -18.56 -6.79
N ILE A 206 15.20 -18.25 -6.64
CA ILE A 206 16.02 -18.71 -5.51
C ILE A 206 15.76 -17.78 -4.32
N LEU A 207 15.05 -18.30 -3.32
CA LEU A 207 14.69 -17.64 -2.05
C LEU A 207 14.75 -18.68 -0.92
N LEU A 208 14.89 -18.23 0.33
CA LEU A 208 14.71 -19.08 1.50
C LEU A 208 13.27 -19.60 1.59
N ASN A 209 13.08 -20.70 2.32
CA ASN A 209 11.77 -21.37 2.40
C ASN A 209 10.67 -20.45 2.94
N ASP A 210 10.96 -19.66 3.96
CA ASP A 210 9.96 -18.77 4.55
C ASP A 210 9.57 -17.64 3.59
N SER A 211 10.54 -17.08 2.86
CA SER A 211 10.33 -16.08 1.83
C SER A 211 9.54 -16.64 0.64
N LYS A 212 9.81 -17.89 0.25
CA LYS A 212 8.98 -18.60 -0.73
C LYS A 212 7.55 -18.75 -0.23
N ASN A 213 7.36 -19.11 1.04
CA ASN A 213 6.05 -19.25 1.65
C ASN A 213 5.26 -17.93 1.57
N ILE A 214 5.88 -16.80 1.92
CA ILE A 214 5.27 -15.46 1.76
C ILE A 214 4.79 -15.24 0.31
N VAL A 215 5.65 -15.52 -0.68
CA VAL A 215 5.34 -15.31 -2.11
C VAL A 215 4.20 -16.23 -2.57
N PHE A 216 4.28 -17.53 -2.30
CA PHE A 216 3.31 -18.52 -2.78
C PHE A 216 1.95 -18.44 -2.09
N GLN A 217 1.89 -17.96 -0.84
CA GLN A 217 0.62 -17.74 -0.14
C GLN A 217 -0.08 -16.45 -0.58
N SER A 218 0.69 -15.45 -1.05
CA SER A 218 0.18 -14.13 -1.41
C SER A 218 -0.16 -14.01 -2.90
N ILE A 219 0.72 -14.48 -3.79
CA ILE A 219 0.57 -14.36 -5.26
C ILE A 219 -0.19 -15.59 -5.80
N VAL A 220 -1.45 -15.71 -5.39
CA VAL A 220 -2.38 -16.76 -5.84
C VAL A 220 -3.49 -16.11 -6.67
N THR A 221 -3.69 -16.61 -7.90
CA THR A 221 -4.64 -16.00 -8.85
C THR A 221 -6.08 -16.10 -8.38
N ASP A 222 -6.46 -17.24 -7.81
CA ASP A 222 -7.78 -17.44 -7.22
C ASP A 222 -7.80 -16.87 -5.79
N PRO A 223 -8.60 -15.82 -5.52
CA PRO A 223 -8.69 -15.24 -4.19
C PRO A 223 -9.21 -16.24 -3.16
N ASP A 224 -10.01 -17.25 -3.51
CA ASP A 224 -10.50 -18.22 -2.51
C ASP A 224 -9.34 -19.06 -1.94
N ASN A 225 -8.36 -19.37 -2.78
CA ASN A 225 -7.15 -20.12 -2.42
C ASN A 225 -6.01 -19.23 -1.91
N ARG A 226 -6.09 -17.90 -2.08
CA ARG A 226 -5.10 -16.95 -1.55
C ARG A 226 -5.21 -16.85 -0.03
N ALA A 227 -4.07 -16.77 0.65
CA ALA A 227 -4.03 -16.55 2.10
C ALA A 227 -4.82 -15.32 2.53
N SER A 228 -5.39 -15.37 3.74
CA SER A 228 -5.91 -14.15 4.37
C SER A 228 -4.78 -13.30 4.92
N LEU A 229 -5.08 -12.03 5.22
CA LEU A 229 -4.10 -11.15 5.84
C LEU A 229 -3.69 -11.65 7.23
N GLU A 230 -4.64 -12.21 7.97
CA GLU A 230 -4.41 -12.81 9.29
C GLU A 230 -3.44 -13.97 9.20
N LEU A 231 -3.62 -14.88 8.25
CA LEU A 231 -2.69 -16.00 8.04
C LEU A 231 -1.29 -15.49 7.66
N LEU A 232 -1.19 -14.55 6.72
CA LEU A 232 0.09 -13.96 6.32
C LEU A 232 0.77 -13.26 7.51
N TYR A 233 0.03 -12.48 8.28
CA TYR A 233 0.58 -11.67 9.37
C TYR A 233 0.95 -12.53 10.58
N GLU A 234 0.02 -13.31 11.09
CA GLU A 234 0.14 -13.98 12.38
C GLU A 234 0.88 -15.31 12.30
N LEU A 235 0.74 -16.04 11.19
CA LEU A 235 1.32 -17.38 11.05
C LEU A 235 2.59 -17.42 10.20
N ILE A 236 2.87 -16.38 9.42
CA ILE A 236 4.07 -16.31 8.58
C ILE A 236 5.01 -15.20 9.06
N LEU A 237 4.54 -13.96 9.16
CA LEU A 237 5.42 -12.81 9.44
C LEU A 237 5.84 -12.72 10.91
N ILE A 238 4.92 -12.85 11.87
CA ILE A 238 5.29 -12.76 13.29
C ILE A 238 6.31 -13.85 13.67
N PRO A 239 6.13 -15.15 13.35
CA PRO A 239 7.11 -16.17 13.70
C PRO A 239 8.49 -15.92 13.09
N LEU A 240 8.53 -15.31 11.90
CA LEU A 240 9.79 -14.98 11.22
C LEU A 240 10.53 -13.82 11.88
N ILE A 241 9.81 -12.79 12.35
CA ILE A 241 10.39 -11.59 12.97
C ILE A 241 10.61 -11.77 14.48
N GLN A 242 9.78 -12.58 15.12
CA GLN A 242 9.76 -12.81 16.57
C GLN A 242 9.73 -14.32 16.86
N PRO A 243 10.79 -15.08 16.52
CA PRO A 243 10.81 -16.55 16.61
C PRO A 243 10.66 -17.09 18.04
N ASN A 244 10.92 -16.26 19.05
CA ASN A 244 10.78 -16.63 20.46
C ASN A 244 9.38 -16.32 21.03
N LEU A 245 8.48 -15.70 20.25
CA LEU A 245 7.13 -15.39 20.70
C LEU A 245 6.21 -16.58 20.38
N CYS A 246 5.55 -17.14 21.40
CA CYS A 246 4.64 -18.27 21.21
C CYS A 246 3.38 -17.84 20.44
N ILE A 247 2.88 -18.70 19.54
CA ILE A 247 1.62 -18.48 18.79
C ILE A 247 0.46 -18.14 19.73
N GLN A 248 0.37 -18.78 20.90
CA GLN A 248 -0.68 -18.48 21.86
C GLN A 248 -0.60 -17.04 22.37
N GLN A 249 0.61 -16.55 22.67
CA GLN A 249 0.83 -15.17 23.12
C GLN A 249 0.50 -14.15 22.03
N ILE A 250 0.72 -14.51 20.76
CA ILE A 250 0.35 -13.67 19.61
C ILE A 250 -1.16 -13.52 19.52
N LEU A 251 -1.88 -14.64 19.60
CA LEU A 251 -3.35 -14.64 19.55
C LEU A 251 -3.95 -13.89 20.74
N ASP A 252 -3.41 -14.10 21.94
CA ASP A 252 -3.90 -13.46 23.17
C ASP A 252 -3.67 -11.94 23.17
N ASN A 253 -2.53 -11.45 22.67
CA ASN A 253 -2.25 -10.01 22.56
C ASN A 253 -3.13 -9.30 21.51
N ASN A 254 -3.55 -10.00 20.45
CA ASN A 254 -4.44 -9.45 19.42
C ASN A 254 -5.93 -9.45 19.83
N ALA A 255 -6.30 -10.11 20.93
CA ALA A 255 -7.67 -10.14 21.44
C ALA A 255 -8.03 -8.97 22.38
N LEU A 256 -7.06 -8.10 22.69
CA LEU A 256 -7.19 -7.02 23.68
C LEU A 256 -7.17 -5.59 23.09
N ASP A 257 -7.08 -5.43 21.76
CA ASP A 257 -7.14 -4.14 21.04
C ASP A 257 -8.36 -4.04 20.10
#